data_AF-A0A8H3QVV5-F1
#
_entry.id   AF-A0A8H3QVV5-F1
#
_cell.length_a   1.000
_cell.length_b   1.000
_cell.length_c   1.000
_cell.angle_alpha   90.00
_cell.angle_beta   90.00
_cell.angle_gamma   90.00
#
_symmetry.space_group_name_H-M   'P 1'
#
loop_
_entity.id
_entity.type
_entity.pdbx_description
1 polymer ?
#
loop_
_entity_poly.entity_id
_entity_poly.type
_entity_poly.pdbx_seq_one_letter_code
_entity_poly.pdbx_strand_id
1 'polypeptide(L)'
;MEDSMLIDSTDPAQSTLTQNFQAIVSNTQVVLDWKYEMRRQMQEILPGLFLGPYSCSKDLELLQQNAITHIVSIRDSSEKKILRPRFPEHFQYFEIEVSDSPNERLIPHFPQAKAFIDNALYNGGRVFVHCNGGISRSPAFVVAYVMETVKMDYQQAYSYVQNRRFCMNPNEGFKVQLKEYEPIYSARDSINGHQYTPGEMERQAVRRPAPDDDDPNEFELARRAPAFHGETNVQSIMHMSTEL
;
A
#
# COMPACT_ATOMS: atom_id res chain seq x y z
N MET A 1 18.53 0.47 13.10
CA MET A 1 18.18 1.49 12.10
C MET A 1 16.91 0.98 11.43
N GLU A 2 15.78 1.18 12.11
CA GLU A 2 14.46 0.93 11.53
C GLU A 2 13.97 2.29 11.08
N ASP A 3 14.10 2.55 9.78
CA ASP A 3 13.59 3.77 9.18
C ASP A 3 12.07 3.63 9.06
N SER A 4 11.38 4.29 9.97
CA SER A 4 9.94 4.51 9.92
C SER A 4 9.64 5.30 8.65
N MET A 5 9.21 4.61 7.58
CA MET A 5 8.57 5.24 6.43
C MET A 5 7.28 5.91 6.89
N LEU A 6 7.40 7.19 7.27
CA LEU A 6 6.29 8.12 7.36
C LEU A 6 5.72 8.27 5.95
N ILE A 7 4.56 7.67 5.74
CA ILE A 7 3.73 7.81 4.55
C ILE A 7 3.19 9.24 4.55
N ASP A 8 3.87 10.11 3.81
CA ASP A 8 3.42 11.48 3.56
C ASP A 8 2.29 11.45 2.53
N SER A 9 1.08 11.67 3.03
CA SER A 9 -0.17 11.79 2.30
C SER A 9 -0.34 13.07 1.50
N THR A 10 0.64 13.97 1.55
CA THR A 10 0.65 15.18 0.71
C THR A 10 1.41 14.98 -0.60
N ASP A 11 1.78 13.74 -0.94
CA ASP A 11 2.48 13.44 -2.18
C ASP A 11 1.60 13.76 -3.42
N PRO A 12 1.95 14.78 -4.24
CA PRO A 12 1.21 15.14 -5.45
C PRO A 12 1.09 13.96 -6.45
N ALA A 13 2.00 12.97 -6.36
CA ALA A 13 1.94 11.74 -7.14
C ALA A 13 0.68 10.90 -6.88
N GLN A 14 0.27 10.75 -5.62
CA GLN A 14 -0.92 9.96 -5.26
C GLN A 14 -2.21 10.63 -5.76
N SER A 15 -2.27 11.97 -5.71
CA SER A 15 -3.42 12.73 -6.23
C SER A 15 -3.56 12.57 -7.74
N THR A 16 -2.44 12.50 -8.48
CA THR A 16 -2.42 12.37 -9.94
C THR A 16 -2.89 10.98 -10.39
N LEU A 17 -2.40 9.91 -9.75
CA LEU A 17 -2.86 8.54 -10.04
C LEU A 17 -4.36 8.38 -9.74
N THR A 18 -4.80 8.89 -8.60
CA THR A 18 -6.21 8.85 -8.17
C THR A 18 -7.12 9.53 -9.20
N GLN A 19 -6.80 10.77 -9.59
CA GLN A 19 -7.58 11.53 -10.57
C GLN A 19 -7.62 10.84 -11.94
N ASN A 20 -6.47 10.31 -12.39
CA ASN A 20 -6.38 9.57 -13.65
C ASN A 20 -7.28 8.33 -13.65
N PHE A 21 -7.25 7.53 -12.58
CA PHE A 21 -8.10 6.35 -12.49
C PHE A 21 -9.58 6.69 -12.38
N GLN A 22 -9.96 7.70 -11.59
CA GLN A 22 -11.36 8.13 -11.48
C GLN A 22 -11.96 8.53 -12.85
N ALA A 23 -11.18 9.24 -13.67
CA ALA A 23 -11.60 9.62 -15.02
C ALA A 23 -11.79 8.39 -15.94
N ILE A 24 -10.89 7.41 -15.86
CA ILE A 24 -10.94 6.18 -16.66
C ILE A 24 -12.14 5.33 -16.25
N VAL A 25 -12.34 5.14 -14.95
CA VAL A 25 -13.42 4.29 -14.44
C VAL A 25 -14.78 4.85 -14.80
N SER A 26 -14.98 6.16 -14.71
CA SER A 26 -16.24 6.83 -15.07
C SER A 26 -16.63 6.68 -16.55
N ASN A 27 -15.65 6.53 -17.44
CA ASN A 27 -15.87 6.43 -18.88
C ASN A 27 -16.00 4.99 -19.40
N THR A 28 -15.72 3.97 -18.58
CA THR A 28 -15.62 2.60 -19.08
C THR A 28 -16.87 1.78 -18.75
N GLN A 29 -17.79 1.64 -19.71
CA GLN A 29 -18.77 0.55 -19.69
C GLN A 29 -18.14 -0.72 -20.22
N VAL A 30 -17.59 -1.54 -19.33
CA VAL A 30 -17.06 -2.86 -19.71
C VAL A 30 -18.17 -3.89 -19.63
N VAL A 31 -18.75 -4.23 -20.78
CA VAL A 31 -19.48 -5.50 -20.94
C VAL A 31 -18.51 -6.46 -21.63
N LEU A 32 -17.82 -7.28 -20.83
CA LEU A 32 -16.96 -8.34 -21.37
C LEU A 32 -17.81 -9.58 -21.68
N ASP A 33 -17.67 -10.12 -22.89
CA ASP A 33 -18.12 -11.47 -23.25
C ASP A 33 -17.26 -12.48 -22.49
N TRP A 34 -17.65 -12.77 -21.25
CA TRP A 34 -16.88 -13.64 -20.36
C TRP A 34 -17.00 -15.10 -20.78
N LYS A 35 -15.84 -15.75 -20.96
CA LYS A 35 -15.71 -17.19 -21.20
C LYS A 35 -15.02 -17.86 -20.02
N TYR A 36 -15.45 -19.07 -19.66
CA TYR A 36 -14.92 -19.78 -18.49
C TYR A 36 -13.39 -19.96 -18.53
N GLU A 37 -12.83 -20.10 -19.73
CA GLU A 37 -11.39 -20.25 -19.99
C GLU A 37 -10.57 -19.03 -19.55
N MET A 38 -11.18 -17.83 -19.55
CA MET A 38 -10.53 -16.58 -19.13
C MET A 38 -10.08 -16.61 -17.67
N ARG A 39 -10.64 -17.50 -16.84
CA ARG A 39 -10.17 -17.71 -15.45
C ARG A 39 -8.69 -18.09 -15.36
N ARG A 40 -8.12 -18.67 -16.44
CA ARG A 40 -6.72 -19.10 -16.55
C ARG A 40 -5.77 -17.99 -17.00
N GLN A 41 -6.31 -16.86 -17.43
CA GLN A 41 -5.57 -15.69 -17.88
C GLN A 41 -5.53 -14.65 -16.77
N MET A 42 -4.61 -13.68 -16.90
CA MET A 42 -4.64 -12.45 -16.13
C MET A 42 -5.47 -11.39 -16.88
N GLN A 43 -6.15 -10.53 -16.14
CA GLN A 43 -6.93 -9.42 -16.69
C GLN A 43 -6.41 -8.11 -16.13
N GLU A 44 -6.34 -7.10 -16.99
CA GLU A 44 -6.05 -5.73 -16.57
C GLU A 44 -7.27 -5.15 -15.86
N ILE A 45 -7.09 -4.77 -14.60
CA ILE A 45 -8.13 -4.25 -13.73
C ILE A 45 -8.17 -2.72 -13.83
N LEU A 46 -7.01 -2.10 -13.62
CA LEU A 46 -6.74 -0.69 -13.90
C LEU A 46 -5.56 -0.63 -14.87
N PRO A 47 -5.36 0.48 -15.60
CA PRO A 47 -4.16 0.65 -16.42
C PRO A 47 -2.88 0.33 -15.64
N GLY A 48 -2.15 -0.69 -16.11
CA GLY A 48 -0.92 -1.18 -15.48
C GLY A 48 -1.12 -2.16 -14.32
N LEU A 49 -2.33 -2.38 -13.80
CA LEU A 49 -2.61 -3.30 -12.69
C LEU A 49 -3.36 -4.55 -13.19
N PHE A 50 -2.70 -5.70 -13.12
CA PHE A 50 -3.23 -6.98 -13.55
C PHE A 50 -3.58 -7.89 -12.37
N LEU A 51 -4.60 -8.72 -12.56
CA LEU A 51 -5.07 -9.72 -11.59
C LEU A 51 -5.22 -11.08 -12.26
N GLY A 52 -4.72 -12.15 -11.63
CA GLY A 52 -4.81 -13.48 -12.22
C GLY A 52 -4.34 -14.64 -11.33
N PRO A 53 -4.35 -15.86 -11.89
CA PRO A 53 -3.86 -17.07 -11.22
C PRO A 53 -2.33 -17.18 -11.27
N TYR A 54 -1.76 -17.98 -10.37
CA TYR A 54 -0.32 -18.27 -10.32
C TYR A 54 0.21 -18.83 -11.65
N SER A 55 -0.61 -19.52 -12.44
CA SER A 55 -0.19 -20.07 -13.73
C SER A 55 0.41 -19.02 -14.67
N CYS A 56 -0.11 -17.78 -14.66
CA CYS A 56 0.41 -16.68 -15.49
C CYS A 56 1.80 -16.21 -15.02
N SER A 57 2.10 -16.29 -13.71
CA SER A 57 3.41 -15.88 -13.18
C SER A 57 4.58 -16.78 -13.62
N LYS A 58 4.26 -17.95 -14.17
CA LYS A 58 5.26 -18.92 -14.67
C LYS A 58 5.61 -18.72 -16.14
N ASP A 59 4.88 -17.87 -16.84
CA ASP A 59 5.02 -17.64 -18.27
C ASP A 59 5.77 -16.32 -18.50
N LEU A 60 7.08 -16.42 -18.75
CA LEU A 60 7.94 -15.25 -18.94
C LEU A 60 7.50 -14.42 -20.15
N GLU A 61 7.12 -15.09 -21.23
CA GLU A 61 6.71 -14.42 -22.46
C GLU A 61 5.42 -13.64 -22.24
N LEU A 62 4.41 -14.25 -21.60
CA LEU A 62 3.17 -13.58 -21.24
C LEU A 62 3.42 -12.34 -20.37
N LEU A 63 4.30 -12.45 -19.36
CA LEU A 63 4.63 -11.33 -18.48
C LEU A 63 5.33 -10.20 -19.25
N GLN A 64 6.27 -10.53 -20.14
CA GLN A 64 6.97 -9.55 -20.99
C GLN A 64 6.08 -8.90 -22.05
N GLN A 65 5.21 -9.68 -22.70
CA GLN A 65 4.21 -9.18 -23.67
C GLN A 65 3.27 -8.16 -23.01
N ASN A 66 2.94 -8.36 -21.74
CA ASN A 66 2.16 -7.41 -20.94
C ASN A 66 3.03 -6.39 -20.21
N ALA A 67 4.33 -6.29 -20.52
CA ALA A 67 5.27 -5.35 -19.92
C ALA A 67 5.21 -5.30 -18.37
N ILE A 68 4.98 -6.45 -17.74
CA ILE A 68 5.00 -6.58 -16.29
C ILE A 68 6.40 -6.27 -15.79
N THR A 69 6.49 -5.55 -14.68
CA THR A 69 7.75 -5.15 -14.04
C THR A 69 7.78 -5.53 -12.56
N HIS A 70 6.60 -5.57 -11.94
CA HIS A 70 6.42 -5.84 -10.51
C HIS A 70 5.37 -6.94 -10.34
N ILE A 71 5.58 -7.83 -9.36
CA ILE A 71 4.68 -8.95 -9.08
C ILE A 71 4.37 -8.99 -7.59
N VAL A 72 3.08 -8.93 -7.25
CA VAL A 72 2.59 -9.16 -5.89
C VAL A 72 2.14 -10.62 -5.80
N SER A 73 2.87 -11.43 -5.03
CA SER A 73 2.61 -12.86 -4.84
C SER A 73 2.01 -13.12 -3.47
N ILE A 74 0.73 -13.43 -3.43
CA ILE A 74 -0.01 -13.71 -2.20
C ILE A 74 -0.20 -15.22 -2.04
N ARG A 75 0.37 -15.80 -0.99
CA ARG A 75 0.42 -17.26 -0.82
C ARG A 75 0.34 -17.66 0.64
N ASP A 76 -0.06 -18.91 0.88
CA ASP A 76 0.01 -19.51 2.20
C ASP A 76 1.47 -19.92 2.50
N SER A 77 1.83 -20.01 3.78
CA SER A 77 3.15 -20.51 4.19
C SER A 77 3.46 -21.92 3.65
N SER A 78 2.45 -22.78 3.55
CA SER A 78 2.54 -24.12 2.95
C SER A 78 2.77 -24.10 1.43
N GLU A 79 2.40 -23.00 0.76
CA GLU A 79 2.50 -22.85 -0.69
C GLU A 79 3.85 -22.27 -1.15
N LYS A 80 4.71 -21.77 -0.25
CA LYS A 80 6.00 -21.09 -0.59
C LYS A 80 6.86 -21.84 -1.60
N LYS A 81 6.95 -23.17 -1.49
CA LYS A 81 7.78 -23.99 -2.40
C LYS A 81 7.24 -24.01 -3.83
N ILE A 82 5.92 -23.94 -3.96
CA ILE A 82 5.21 -24.03 -5.24
C ILE A 82 5.08 -22.63 -5.85
N LEU A 83 4.57 -21.66 -5.09
CA LEU A 83 4.30 -20.28 -5.50
C LEU A 83 5.53 -19.38 -5.33
N ARG A 84 6.69 -19.80 -5.83
CA ARG A 84 7.94 -19.03 -5.73
C ARG A 84 8.14 -18.03 -6.88
N PRO A 85 8.90 -16.93 -6.68
CA PRO A 85 9.37 -16.07 -7.74
C PRO A 85 10.15 -16.87 -8.78
N ARG A 86 9.70 -16.85 -10.04
CA ARG A 86 10.29 -17.66 -11.11
C ARG A 86 11.39 -16.92 -11.86
N PHE A 87 11.28 -15.60 -11.95
CA PHE A 87 12.18 -14.76 -12.73
C PHE A 87 12.63 -13.54 -11.90
N PRO A 88 13.32 -13.75 -10.76
CA PRO A 88 13.73 -12.66 -9.87
C PRO A 88 14.66 -11.64 -10.53
N GLU A 89 15.39 -12.05 -11.58
CA GLU A 89 16.26 -11.15 -12.37
C GLU A 89 15.48 -10.21 -13.30
N HIS A 90 14.18 -10.48 -13.55
CA HIS A 90 13.38 -9.74 -14.53
C HIS A 90 12.30 -8.88 -13.88
N PHE A 91 11.83 -9.25 -12.69
CA PHE A 91 10.70 -8.59 -12.02
C PHE A 91 11.03 -8.36 -10.56
N GLN A 92 10.52 -7.25 -10.02
CA GLN A 92 10.52 -7.01 -8.58
C GLN A 92 9.34 -7.75 -7.93
N TYR A 93 9.60 -8.50 -6.86
CA TYR A 93 8.57 -9.26 -6.18
C TYR A 93 8.24 -8.66 -4.82
N PHE A 94 6.95 -8.60 -4.52
CA PHE A 94 6.44 -8.36 -3.17
C PHE A 94 5.62 -9.56 -2.72
N GLU A 95 6.05 -10.22 -1.65
CA GLU A 95 5.48 -11.50 -1.22
C GLU A 95 4.68 -11.30 0.07
N ILE A 96 3.42 -11.74 0.05
CA ILE A 96 2.51 -11.61 1.18
C ILE A 96 2.07 -13.01 1.62
N GLU A 97 2.24 -13.30 2.90
CA GLU A 97 1.95 -14.61 3.47
C GLU A 97 0.62 -14.60 4.22
N VAL A 98 -0.42 -15.08 3.57
CA VAL A 98 -1.78 -15.16 4.13
C VAL A 98 -2.48 -16.43 3.63
N SER A 99 -3.15 -17.11 4.55
CA SER A 99 -3.98 -18.28 4.25
C SER A 99 -5.30 -17.86 3.60
N ASP A 100 -5.93 -18.72 2.79
CA ASP A 100 -7.26 -18.45 2.24
C ASP A 100 -8.36 -18.88 3.22
N SER A 101 -8.33 -18.28 4.41
CA SER A 101 -9.23 -18.57 5.51
C SER A 101 -10.06 -17.34 5.87
N PRO A 102 -11.34 -17.48 6.23
CA PRO A 102 -12.14 -16.35 6.71
C PRO A 102 -11.59 -15.73 8.02
N ASN A 103 -10.74 -16.46 8.75
CA ASN A 103 -10.13 -15.98 9.99
C ASN A 103 -8.77 -15.28 9.76
N GLU A 104 -8.25 -15.30 8.54
CA GLU A 104 -6.97 -14.68 8.20
C GLU A 104 -7.10 -13.15 8.13
N ARG A 105 -6.10 -12.42 8.65
CA ARG A 105 -6.17 -10.95 8.76
C ARG A 105 -5.48 -10.29 7.58
N LEU A 106 -6.25 -9.69 6.67
CA LEU A 106 -5.73 -8.99 5.48
C LEU A 106 -5.46 -7.52 5.71
N ILE A 107 -6.26 -6.84 6.55
CA ILE A 107 -6.18 -5.38 6.77
C ILE A 107 -4.74 -4.91 7.07
N PRO A 108 -3.95 -5.58 7.93
CA PRO A 108 -2.58 -5.15 8.23
C PRO A 108 -1.62 -5.16 7.04
N HIS A 109 -1.97 -5.83 5.94
CA HIS A 109 -1.14 -5.97 4.74
C HIS A 109 -1.55 -5.05 3.59
N PHE A 110 -2.76 -4.47 3.62
CA PHE A 110 -3.24 -3.60 2.56
C PHE A 110 -2.37 -2.36 2.34
N PRO A 111 -1.88 -1.64 3.38
CA PRO A 111 -1.07 -0.45 3.18
C PRO A 111 0.26 -0.72 2.46
N GLN A 112 0.95 -1.81 2.81
CA GLN A 112 2.23 -2.18 2.19
C GLN A 112 2.02 -2.65 0.75
N ALA A 113 0.97 -3.43 0.49
CA ALA A 113 0.60 -3.84 -0.86
C ALA A 113 0.26 -2.62 -1.74
N LYS A 114 -0.52 -1.67 -1.20
CA LYS A 114 -0.84 -0.42 -1.88
C LYS A 114 0.42 0.39 -2.20
N ALA A 115 1.30 0.61 -1.22
CA ALA A 115 2.53 1.37 -1.41
C ALA A 115 3.43 0.76 -2.52
N PHE A 116 3.55 -0.57 -2.56
CA PHE A 116 4.28 -1.27 -3.62
C PHE A 116 3.63 -1.07 -5.00
N ILE A 117 2.30 -1.18 -5.09
CA ILE A 117 1.57 -0.97 -6.34
C ILE A 117 1.68 0.49 -6.81
N ASP A 118 1.46 1.46 -5.92
CA ASP A 118 1.54 2.89 -6.24
C ASP A 118 2.92 3.26 -6.76
N ASN A 119 3.99 2.84 -6.05
CA ASN A 119 5.36 3.14 -6.44
C ASN A 119 5.68 2.57 -7.83
N ALA A 120 5.28 1.33 -8.10
CA ALA A 120 5.49 0.70 -9.40
C ALA A 120 4.76 1.45 -10.52
N LEU A 121 3.47 1.76 -10.34
CA LEU A 121 2.66 2.43 -11.36
C LEU A 121 3.10 3.88 -11.59
N TYR A 122 3.47 4.60 -10.53
CA TYR A 122 3.99 5.96 -10.62
C TYR A 122 5.26 6.03 -11.48
N ASN A 123 6.15 5.06 -11.32
CA ASN A 123 7.39 4.96 -12.10
C ASN A 123 7.18 4.37 -13.52
N GLY A 124 5.94 4.32 -14.01
CA GLY A 124 5.61 3.80 -15.34
C GLY A 124 5.69 2.27 -15.46
N GLY A 125 5.84 1.57 -14.33
CA GLY A 125 5.81 0.12 -14.27
C GLY A 125 4.39 -0.44 -14.39
N ARG A 126 4.31 -1.75 -14.59
CA ARG A 126 3.07 -2.53 -14.55
C ARG A 126 3.18 -3.66 -13.52
N VAL A 127 2.11 -3.87 -12.78
CA VAL A 127 2.03 -4.75 -11.62
C VAL A 127 1.11 -5.92 -11.91
N PHE A 128 1.57 -7.14 -11.63
CA PHE A 128 0.74 -8.33 -11.65
C PHE A 128 0.50 -8.85 -10.22
N VAL A 129 -0.75 -8.86 -9.78
CA VAL A 129 -1.17 -9.38 -8.47
C VAL A 129 -1.76 -10.78 -8.65
N HIS A 130 -1.20 -11.78 -7.97
CA HIS A 130 -1.70 -13.15 -8.03
C HIS A 130 -1.72 -13.84 -6.68
N CYS A 131 -2.59 -14.84 -6.58
CA CYS A 131 -2.49 -15.91 -5.61
C CYS A 131 -2.48 -17.24 -6.37
N ASN A 132 -2.84 -18.36 -5.75
CA ASN A 132 -2.90 -19.64 -6.44
C ASN A 132 -3.93 -19.61 -7.60
N GLY A 133 -5.22 -19.44 -7.29
CA GLY A 133 -6.29 -19.44 -8.29
C GLY A 133 -6.67 -18.06 -8.85
N GLY A 134 -6.22 -16.98 -8.21
CA GLY A 134 -6.71 -15.63 -8.52
C GLY A 134 -8.22 -15.48 -8.24
N ILE A 135 -8.73 -16.10 -7.17
CA ILE A 135 -10.17 -16.15 -6.85
C ILE A 135 -10.48 -15.40 -5.56
N SER A 136 -9.74 -15.64 -4.47
CA SER A 136 -10.08 -15.08 -3.16
C SER A 136 -9.04 -14.07 -2.65
N ARG A 137 -7.84 -14.56 -2.28
CA ARG A 137 -6.75 -13.71 -1.74
C ARG A 137 -6.36 -12.54 -2.63
N SER A 138 -5.84 -12.78 -3.85
CA SER A 138 -5.41 -11.66 -4.70
C SER A 138 -6.52 -10.71 -5.13
N PRO A 139 -7.76 -11.17 -5.43
CA PRO A 139 -8.85 -10.22 -5.66
C PRO A 139 -9.18 -9.36 -4.45
N ALA A 140 -9.08 -9.88 -3.22
CA ALA A 140 -9.30 -9.05 -2.02
C ALA A 140 -8.31 -7.88 -1.95
N PHE A 141 -7.02 -8.12 -2.17
CA PHE A 141 -6.01 -7.04 -2.21
C PHE A 141 -6.27 -6.04 -3.35
N VAL A 142 -6.66 -6.51 -4.53
CA VAL A 142 -6.98 -5.62 -5.66
C VAL A 142 -8.25 -4.79 -5.40
N VAL A 143 -9.28 -5.38 -4.79
CA VAL A 143 -10.49 -4.63 -4.39
C VAL A 143 -10.13 -3.56 -3.36
N ALA A 144 -9.35 -3.89 -2.32
CA ALA A 144 -8.89 -2.92 -1.33
C ALA A 144 -8.13 -1.75 -1.99
N TYR A 145 -7.23 -2.06 -2.93
CA TYR A 145 -6.50 -1.06 -3.69
C TYR A 145 -7.41 -0.15 -4.52
N VAL A 146 -8.40 -0.72 -5.21
CA VAL A 146 -9.38 0.04 -6.01
C VAL A 146 -10.24 0.93 -5.11
N MET A 147 -10.71 0.43 -3.97
CA MET A 147 -11.49 1.21 -3.00
C MET A 147 -10.70 2.45 -2.57
N GLU A 148 -9.49 2.26 -2.06
CA GLU A 148 -8.69 3.32 -1.47
C GLU A 148 -8.16 4.32 -2.51
N THR A 149 -7.79 3.84 -3.71
CA THR A 149 -7.16 4.66 -4.76
C THR A 149 -8.18 5.35 -5.66
N VAL A 150 -9.28 4.70 -6.01
CA VAL A 150 -10.33 5.31 -6.85
C VAL A 150 -11.38 6.04 -6.00
N LYS A 151 -11.35 5.87 -4.67
CA LYS A 151 -12.35 6.36 -3.72
C LYS A 151 -13.74 5.80 -4.02
N MET A 152 -13.79 4.50 -4.23
CA MET A 152 -15.02 3.73 -4.42
C MET A 152 -15.42 3.05 -3.12
N ASP A 153 -16.72 3.00 -2.86
CA ASP A 153 -17.23 2.15 -1.79
C ASP A 153 -16.96 0.67 -2.10
N TYR A 154 -17.10 -0.19 -1.08
CA TYR A 154 -16.88 -1.63 -1.23
C TYR A 154 -17.68 -2.24 -2.39
N GLN A 155 -18.95 -1.88 -2.55
CA GLN A 155 -19.83 -2.51 -3.53
C GLN A 155 -19.45 -2.10 -4.95
N GLN A 156 -19.16 -0.82 -5.15
CA GLN A 156 -18.66 -0.27 -6.42
C GLN A 156 -17.32 -0.92 -6.81
N ALA A 157 -16.35 -0.94 -5.90
CA ALA A 157 -15.03 -1.51 -6.17
C ALA A 157 -15.12 -3.02 -6.43
N TYR A 158 -15.89 -3.75 -5.63
CA TYR A 158 -16.09 -5.19 -5.82
C TYR A 158 -16.69 -5.48 -7.20
N SER A 159 -17.78 -4.80 -7.57
CA SER A 159 -18.40 -4.97 -8.88
C SER A 159 -17.47 -4.54 -10.03
N TYR A 160 -16.69 -3.47 -9.85
CA TYR A 160 -15.73 -3.01 -10.86
C TYR A 160 -14.67 -4.08 -11.18
N VAL A 161 -14.09 -4.69 -10.16
CA VAL A 161 -13.08 -5.76 -10.32
C VAL A 161 -13.75 -7.04 -10.84
N GLN A 162 -14.95 -7.38 -10.34
CA GLN A 162 -15.69 -8.56 -10.79
C GLN A 162 -16.06 -8.50 -12.27
N ASN A 163 -16.46 -7.34 -12.77
CA ASN A 163 -16.79 -7.17 -14.19
C ASN A 163 -15.59 -7.40 -15.12
N ARG A 164 -14.36 -7.30 -14.60
CA ARG A 164 -13.12 -7.58 -15.35
C ARG A 164 -12.60 -8.99 -15.10
N ARG A 165 -12.83 -9.54 -13.91
CA ARG A 165 -12.51 -10.92 -13.56
C ARG A 165 -13.70 -11.58 -12.88
N PHE A 166 -14.61 -12.11 -13.69
CA PHE A 166 -15.91 -12.62 -13.24
C PHE A 166 -15.81 -13.76 -12.22
N CYS A 167 -14.75 -14.58 -12.31
CA CYS A 167 -14.52 -15.69 -11.39
C CYS A 167 -13.98 -15.27 -10.01
N MET A 168 -13.76 -13.97 -9.75
CA MET A 168 -13.35 -13.53 -8.42
C MET A 168 -14.45 -13.80 -7.39
N ASN A 169 -14.06 -14.28 -6.23
CA ASN A 169 -14.91 -14.50 -5.08
C ASN A 169 -14.04 -14.58 -3.81
N PRO A 170 -13.59 -13.44 -3.25
CA PRO A 170 -13.06 -13.38 -1.88
C PRO A 170 -13.92 -14.18 -0.90
N ASN A 171 -13.30 -14.89 0.04
CA ASN A 171 -14.05 -15.57 1.08
C ASN A 171 -14.82 -14.55 1.95
N GLU A 172 -15.81 -15.02 2.71
CA GLU A 172 -16.70 -14.12 3.47
C GLU A 172 -15.97 -13.28 4.52
N GLY A 173 -14.94 -13.83 5.17
CA GLY A 173 -14.12 -13.07 6.13
C GLY A 173 -13.34 -11.94 5.46
N PHE A 174 -12.87 -12.13 4.23
CA PHE A 174 -12.23 -11.08 3.44
C PHE A 174 -13.22 -10.00 3.00
N LYS A 175 -14.44 -10.40 2.61
CA LYS A 175 -15.50 -9.43 2.27
C LYS A 175 -15.87 -8.55 3.46
N VAL A 176 -15.92 -9.10 4.68
CA VAL A 176 -16.13 -8.33 5.91
C VAL A 176 -14.98 -7.36 6.12
N GLN A 177 -13.73 -7.83 6.06
CA GLN A 177 -12.55 -6.98 6.23
C GLN A 177 -12.44 -5.86 5.19
N LEU A 178 -12.87 -6.08 3.95
CA LEU A 178 -12.90 -5.03 2.92
C LEU A 178 -13.86 -3.90 3.30
N LYS A 179 -15.04 -4.22 3.83
CA LYS A 179 -15.99 -3.22 4.33
C LYS A 179 -15.45 -2.48 5.55
N GLU A 180 -14.72 -3.17 6.42
CA GLU A 180 -14.06 -2.57 7.59
C GLU A 180 -12.85 -1.71 7.22
N TYR A 181 -12.25 -1.92 6.05
CA TYR A 181 -11.06 -1.18 5.63
C TYR A 181 -11.37 0.28 5.24
N GLU A 182 -12.56 0.53 4.68
CA GLU A 182 -13.01 1.87 4.27
C GLU A 182 -12.91 2.95 5.37
N PRO A 183 -13.50 2.75 6.57
CA PRO A 183 -13.37 3.73 7.64
C PRO A 183 -11.92 3.88 8.13
N ILE A 184 -11.10 2.83 8.04
CA ILE A 184 -9.70 2.86 8.48
C ILE A 184 -8.87 3.79 7.59
N TYR A 185 -8.92 3.65 6.26
CA TYR A 185 -8.16 4.55 5.39
C TYR A 185 -8.78 5.95 5.33
N SER A 186 -10.11 6.09 5.47
CA SER A 186 -10.76 7.41 5.51
C SER A 186 -10.33 8.23 6.73
N ALA A 187 -10.19 7.59 7.89
CA ALA A 187 -9.66 8.23 9.09
C ALA A 187 -8.19 8.64 8.91
N ARG A 188 -7.38 7.79 8.25
CA ARG A 188 -5.98 8.10 7.92
C ARG A 188 -5.90 9.32 7.00
N ASP A 189 -6.64 9.33 5.89
CA ASP A 189 -6.73 10.45 4.95
C ASP A 189 -7.15 11.75 5.65
N SER A 190 -8.08 11.67 6.61
CA SER A 190 -8.54 12.84 7.37
C SER A 190 -7.44 13.42 8.25
N ILE A 191 -6.72 12.60 9.03
CA ILE A 191 -5.60 13.05 9.88
C ILE A 191 -4.50 13.70 9.03
N ASN A 192 -4.22 13.07 7.91
CA ASN A 192 -3.22 13.44 6.93
C ASN A 192 -3.54 14.74 6.17
N GLY A 193 -4.82 15.05 5.98
CA GLY A 193 -5.30 16.31 5.40
C GLY A 193 -5.47 17.45 6.41
N HIS A 194 -5.36 17.19 7.72
CA HIS A 194 -5.42 18.25 8.73
C HIS A 194 -4.10 19.02 8.78
N GLN A 195 -4.08 20.21 8.17
CA GLN A 195 -3.07 21.21 8.49
C GLN A 195 -3.31 21.69 9.92
N TYR A 196 -2.52 21.16 10.87
CA TYR A 196 -2.51 21.69 12.23
C TYR A 196 -2.20 23.18 12.18
N THR A 197 -3.07 23.99 12.77
CA THR A 197 -2.73 25.38 13.02
C THR A 197 -1.62 25.45 14.06
N PRO A 198 -0.72 26.46 14.03
CA PRO A 198 0.34 26.59 15.04
C PRO A 198 -0.16 26.52 16.48
N GLY A 199 -1.37 27.05 16.75
CA GLY A 199 -2.01 27.01 18.06
C GLY A 199 -2.61 25.67 18.48
N GLU A 200 -2.72 24.69 17.58
CA GLU A 200 -3.13 23.31 17.90
C GLU A 200 -1.91 22.45 18.23
N MET A 201 -0.79 22.66 17.53
CA MET A 201 0.49 22.00 17.86
C MET A 201 0.95 22.38 19.28
N GLU A 202 0.80 23.64 19.67
CA GLU A 202 1.17 24.12 21.00
C GLU A 202 0.29 23.52 22.11
N ARG A 203 -1.02 23.36 21.87
CA ARG A 203 -1.93 22.71 22.83
C ARG A 203 -1.64 21.22 23.01
N GLN A 204 -1.14 20.55 21.99
CA GLN A 204 -0.79 19.13 22.05
C GLN A 204 0.56 18.90 22.74
N ALA A 205 1.53 19.80 22.57
CA ALA A 205 2.80 19.78 23.28
C ALA A 205 2.66 19.98 24.81
N VAL A 206 1.63 20.72 25.24
CA VAL A 206 1.31 20.94 26.66
C VAL A 206 0.67 19.72 27.34
N ARG A 207 0.15 18.75 26.57
CA ARG A 207 -0.48 17.51 27.09
C ARG A 207 0.52 16.38 27.36
N ARG A 208 1.80 16.66 27.62
CA ARG A 208 2.65 15.63 28.25
C ARG A 208 2.00 15.27 29.60
N PRO A 209 1.75 13.98 29.90
CA PRO A 209 1.29 13.59 31.22
C PRO A 209 2.27 14.16 32.25
N ALA A 210 1.75 14.70 33.35
CA ALA A 210 2.60 15.00 34.49
C ALA A 210 3.32 13.70 34.90
N PRO A 211 4.57 13.77 35.37
CA PRO A 211 5.23 12.59 35.95
C PRO A 211 4.30 12.00 37.02
N ASP A 212 4.07 10.69 36.96
CA ASP A 212 3.28 10.03 38.00
C ASP A 212 4.07 10.14 39.31
N ASP A 213 3.54 10.84 40.31
CA ASP A 213 4.20 11.13 41.60
C ASP A 213 4.57 9.86 42.43
N ASP A 214 4.26 8.66 41.93
CA ASP A 214 4.45 7.37 42.59
C ASP A 214 5.68 6.55 42.10
N ASP A 215 6.51 7.04 41.17
CA ASP A 215 7.80 6.39 40.83
C ASP A 215 9.01 7.07 41.53
N PRO A 216 9.53 6.50 42.64
CA PRO A 216 10.66 7.07 43.36
C PRO A 216 12.00 7.05 42.59
N ASN A 217 12.06 6.45 41.39
CA ASN A 217 13.27 6.38 40.58
C ASN A 217 13.36 7.41 39.43
N GLU A 218 12.33 8.22 39.18
CA GLU A 218 12.34 9.18 38.05
C GLU A 218 13.27 10.40 38.32
N PHE A 219 13.48 10.75 39.60
CA PHE A 219 14.32 11.88 40.00
C PHE A 219 15.81 11.71 39.64
N GLU A 220 16.32 10.49 39.50
CA GLU A 220 17.72 10.24 39.12
C GLU A 220 17.97 10.33 37.61
N LEU A 221 16.97 10.04 36.78
CA LEU A 221 17.07 10.12 35.32
C LEU A 221 16.97 11.58 34.82
N ALA A 222 16.15 12.42 35.47
CA ALA A 222 16.01 13.82 35.12
C ALA A 222 17.29 14.66 35.33
N ARG A 223 18.19 14.24 36.23
CA ARG A 223 19.48 14.92 36.46
C ARG A 223 20.56 14.56 35.43
N ARG A 224 20.31 13.59 34.54
CA ARG A 224 21.28 13.11 33.54
C ARG A 224 21.02 13.60 32.11
N ALA A 225 19.96 14.36 31.86
CA ALA A 225 19.72 14.93 30.54
C ALA A 225 20.58 16.20 30.33
N PRO A 226 21.40 16.27 29.26
CA PRO A 226 22.17 17.47 28.96
C PRO A 226 21.23 18.61 28.55
N ALA A 227 21.39 19.77 29.20
CA ALA A 227 20.64 20.97 28.88
C ALA A 227 21.05 21.51 27.50
N PHE A 228 20.13 21.43 26.52
CA PHE A 228 20.26 22.15 25.25
C PHE A 228 20.17 23.66 25.52
N HIS A 229 21.33 24.32 25.65
CA HIS A 229 21.44 25.77 25.53
C HIS A 229 21.55 26.12 24.05
N GLY A 230 20.50 26.72 23.51
CA GLY A 230 20.55 27.40 22.23
C GLY A 230 21.22 28.77 22.43
N GLU A 231 22.44 28.92 21.93
CA GLU A 231 23.03 30.23 21.68
C GLU A 231 23.25 30.39 20.17
N THR A 232 22.47 31.26 19.57
CA THR A 232 22.76 31.84 18.26
C THR A 232 23.97 32.76 18.39
N ASN A 233 25.07 32.46 17.69
CA ASN A 233 26.14 33.42 17.50
C ASN A 233 26.40 33.67 16.01
N VAL A 234 26.04 34.87 15.57
CA VAL A 234 26.37 35.46 14.27
C VAL A 234 27.64 36.28 14.49
N GLN A 235 28.81 35.79 14.06
CA GLN A 235 29.92 36.59 13.50
C GLN A 235 31.21 35.77 13.33
N SER A 236 31.92 36.09 12.23
CA SER A 236 33.36 35.85 12.00
C SER A 236 33.72 34.38 11.63
N ILE A 237 34.48 34.05 10.57
CA ILE A 237 35.67 34.69 9.99
C ILE A 237 35.82 34.27 8.50
N MET A 238 36.14 35.26 7.66
CA MET A 238 36.68 35.12 6.30
C MET A 238 38.11 34.53 6.30
N HIS A 239 38.50 33.96 5.16
CA HIS A 239 39.87 33.63 4.72
C HIS A 239 40.50 32.36 5.30
N MET A 240 40.83 31.41 4.43
CA MET A 240 42.17 31.37 3.83
C MET A 240 42.15 30.62 2.50
N SER A 241 42.62 31.30 1.46
CA SER A 241 43.22 30.66 0.28
C SER A 241 44.66 30.23 0.59
N THR A 242 45.22 29.45 -0.35
CA THR A 242 46.63 29.25 -0.72
C THR A 242 47.47 28.13 -0.09
N GLU A 243 48.00 27.31 -1.01
CA GLU A 243 49.24 26.50 -1.03
C GLU A 243 49.23 25.20 -0.20
N LEU A 244 49.54 23.99 -0.73
CA LEU A 244 50.32 23.52 -1.88
C LEU A 244 49.68 22.24 -2.47
#